data_AF-A0A925ZK75-F1
#
_entry.id   AF-A0A925ZK75-F1
#
_cell.length_a   1.000
_cell.length_b   1.000
_cell.length_c   1.000
_cell.angle_alpha   90.00
_cell.angle_beta   90.00
_cell.angle_gamma   90.00
#
_symmetry.space_group_name_H-M   'P 1'
#
loop_
_entity.id
_entity.type
_entity.pdbx_description
1 polymer ?
#
loop_
_entity_poly.entity_id
_entity_poly.type
_entity_poly.pdbx_seq_one_letter_code
_entity_poly.pdbx_strand_id
1 'polypeptide(L)'
;MSRAPMFVLFGSMLCAGCGSSDPSPTERLWISGLPKSAKAPVSAFVTTRTGEGKYIGAFFQGSALRGSHDVFEWRADGKDAAKLTFLQDRTTRRIRFETCKATLGFDMCLIVRGDGGSEQRYYSRKRWNVRRPGKKQELGAVMVPELIGELAEDDDELQAALELPLEPVSP
;
A
#
# COMPACT_ATOMS: atom_id res chain seq x y z
N MET A 1 -67.26 3.48 22.35
CA MET A 1 -66.88 3.42 20.92
C MET A 1 -65.41 3.73 20.80
N SER A 2 -64.67 2.77 20.26
CA SER A 2 -63.21 2.71 20.14
C SER A 2 -62.72 3.58 18.97
N ARG A 3 -61.58 4.26 19.13
CA ARG A 3 -60.70 4.72 18.04
C ARG A 3 -59.36 5.20 18.61
N ALA A 4 -58.34 4.35 18.51
CA ALA A 4 -56.93 4.73 18.64
C ALA A 4 -56.41 5.24 17.29
N PRO A 5 -55.52 6.24 17.23
CA PRO A 5 -54.68 6.47 16.06
C PRO A 5 -53.23 6.06 16.34
N MET A 6 -52.90 4.91 15.74
CA MET A 6 -51.72 4.62 14.91
C MET A 6 -50.48 5.52 15.07
N PHE A 7 -49.42 4.90 15.59
CA PHE A 7 -48.02 5.35 15.52
C PHE A 7 -47.57 5.54 14.06
N VAL A 8 -46.89 6.66 13.77
CA VAL A 8 -46.01 6.80 12.61
C VAL A 8 -44.61 7.12 13.12
N LEU A 9 -43.77 6.09 13.23
CA LEU A 9 -42.33 6.22 13.44
C LEU A 9 -41.69 6.62 12.11
N PHE A 10 -41.38 7.91 11.95
CA PHE A 10 -40.45 8.36 10.90
C PHE A 10 -39.04 7.92 11.28
N GLY A 11 -38.64 6.76 10.75
CA GLY A 11 -37.26 6.31 10.77
C GLY A 11 -36.43 7.19 9.84
N SER A 12 -35.78 8.21 10.40
CA SER A 12 -34.72 8.95 9.72
C SER A 12 -33.50 8.04 9.58
N MET A 13 -33.37 7.43 8.41
CA MET A 13 -32.20 6.67 7.98
C MET A 13 -31.03 7.65 7.81
N LEU A 14 -30.21 7.79 8.85
CA LEU A 14 -28.92 8.45 8.79
C LEU A 14 -27.98 7.59 7.94
N CYS A 15 -27.79 7.96 6.68
CA CYS A 15 -26.70 7.47 5.84
C CYS A 15 -25.36 7.93 6.45
N ALA A 16 -24.86 7.18 7.42
CA ALA A 16 -23.51 7.31 7.92
C ALA A 16 -22.53 6.70 6.91
N GLY A 17 -21.57 7.51 6.46
CA GLY A 17 -20.26 7.01 6.05
C GLY A 17 -20.07 6.70 4.57
N CYS A 18 -20.01 7.73 3.73
CA CYS A 18 -19.23 7.66 2.49
C CYS A 18 -17.92 8.42 2.70
N GLY A 19 -17.09 7.94 3.62
CA GLY A 19 -15.72 8.42 3.79
C GLY A 19 -14.84 7.77 2.72
N SER A 20 -14.84 8.30 1.50
CA SER A 20 -13.75 8.02 0.56
C SER A 20 -12.51 8.76 1.09
N SER A 21 -11.83 8.17 2.07
CA SER A 21 -10.50 8.63 2.45
C SER A 21 -9.61 8.53 1.22
N ASP A 22 -9.03 9.64 0.80
CA ASP A 22 -8.01 9.67 -0.24
C ASP A 22 -6.96 8.57 0.04
N PRO A 23 -6.37 7.95 -1.01
CA PRO A 23 -5.37 6.91 -0.82
C PRO A 23 -4.22 7.42 0.06
N SER A 24 -4.21 7.05 1.34
CA SER A 24 -3.06 7.33 2.18
C SER A 24 -1.88 6.50 1.67
N PRO A 25 -0.68 7.11 1.47
CA PRO A 25 0.54 6.36 1.18
C PRO A 25 0.94 5.42 2.32
N THR A 26 0.30 5.55 3.49
CA THR A 26 0.59 4.73 4.65
C THR A 26 -0.30 3.51 4.85
N GLU A 27 0.24 2.53 5.56
CA GLU A 27 -0.45 1.31 6.02
C GLU A 27 -0.91 0.39 4.88
N ARG A 28 -0.09 0.29 3.82
CA ARG A 28 -0.42 -0.46 2.60
C ARG A 28 0.81 -0.79 1.78
N LEU A 29 0.75 -1.91 1.05
CA LEU A 29 1.71 -2.22 -0.01
C LEU A 29 1.40 -1.44 -1.30
N TRP A 30 2.43 -0.86 -1.89
CA TRP A 30 2.40 -0.15 -3.17
C TRP A 30 3.42 -0.77 -4.12
N ILE A 31 3.05 -1.02 -5.38
CA ILE A 31 3.95 -1.63 -6.38
C ILE A 31 3.92 -0.87 -7.70
N SER A 32 5.01 -0.89 -8.47
CA SER A 32 5.11 -0.22 -9.77
C SER A 32 4.21 -0.83 -10.84
N GLY A 33 3.77 -2.08 -10.64
CA GLY A 33 2.86 -2.84 -11.49
C GLY A 33 2.89 -4.31 -11.05
N LEU A 34 1.92 -5.11 -11.51
CA LEU A 34 1.97 -6.55 -11.26
C LEU A 34 3.19 -7.14 -11.97
N PRO A 35 4.01 -7.95 -11.27
CA PRO A 35 5.08 -8.70 -11.90
C PRO A 35 4.49 -9.60 -13.01
N LYS A 36 5.21 -9.70 -14.14
CA LYS A 36 4.83 -10.62 -15.22
C LYS A 36 5.43 -12.02 -15.07
N SER A 37 6.27 -12.22 -14.06
CA SER A 37 6.88 -13.49 -13.65
C SER A 37 7.63 -13.29 -12.34
N ALA A 38 8.06 -14.36 -11.67
CA ALA A 38 8.88 -14.27 -10.46
C ALA A 38 10.23 -13.54 -10.65
N LYS A 39 10.75 -13.50 -11.89
CA LYS A 39 11.98 -12.76 -12.26
C LYS A 39 11.72 -11.33 -12.73
N ALA A 40 10.47 -10.97 -13.02
CA ALA A 40 10.14 -9.66 -13.54
C ALA A 40 10.50 -8.57 -12.50
N PRO A 41 11.14 -7.46 -12.93
CA PRO A 41 11.45 -6.38 -12.02
C PRO A 41 10.17 -5.69 -11.53
N VAL A 42 10.16 -5.37 -10.25
CA VAL A 42 9.13 -4.60 -9.55
C VAL A 42 9.82 -3.67 -8.56
N SER A 43 9.32 -2.44 -8.50
CA SER A 43 9.60 -1.53 -7.39
C SER A 43 8.40 -1.54 -6.48
N ALA A 44 8.62 -1.63 -5.18
CA ALA A 44 7.54 -1.64 -4.20
C ALA A 44 7.91 -0.77 -3.00
N PHE A 45 6.89 -0.27 -2.31
CA PHE A 45 7.08 0.28 -0.98
C PHE A 45 5.91 -0.03 -0.09
N VAL A 46 6.19 -0.10 1.21
CA VAL A 46 5.20 -0.24 2.25
C VAL A 46 5.60 0.68 3.38
N THR A 47 4.62 1.28 4.02
CA THR A 47 4.83 1.89 5.33
C THR A 47 3.78 1.37 6.29
N THR A 48 4.16 1.27 7.55
CA THR A 48 3.28 0.79 8.61
C THR A 48 3.48 1.64 9.86
N ARG A 49 2.42 1.78 10.64
CA ARG A 49 2.47 2.52 11.88
C ARG A 49 3.22 1.69 12.93
N THR A 50 4.23 2.27 13.53
CA THR A 50 4.85 1.77 14.75
C THR A 50 4.16 2.39 15.98
N GLY A 51 4.44 1.88 17.18
CA GLY A 51 3.89 2.49 18.41
C GLY A 51 4.09 4.02 18.43
N GLU A 52 3.22 4.72 19.17
CA GLU A 52 3.31 6.19 19.37
C GLU A 52 3.11 7.05 18.11
N GLY A 53 2.40 6.55 17.08
CA GLY A 53 2.06 7.36 15.90
C GLY A 53 3.23 7.62 14.95
N LYS A 54 4.35 6.91 15.15
CA LYS A 54 5.49 6.87 14.23
C LYS A 54 5.21 5.90 13.09
N TYR A 55 5.90 6.04 11.97
CA TYR A 55 5.82 5.11 10.85
C TYR A 55 7.22 4.65 10.47
N ILE A 56 7.32 3.38 10.12
CA ILE A 56 8.49 2.79 9.47
C ILE A 56 8.05 2.26 8.10
N GLY A 57 8.95 2.26 7.14
CA GLY A 57 8.68 1.68 5.83
C GLY A 57 9.91 1.07 5.22
N ALA A 58 9.69 0.41 4.09
CA ALA A 58 10.74 -0.13 3.26
C ALA A 58 10.41 0.15 1.79
N PHE A 59 11.40 0.62 1.04
CA PHE A 59 11.43 0.48 -0.41
C PHE A 59 12.04 -0.86 -0.75
N PHE A 60 11.56 -1.43 -1.85
CA PHE A 60 12.10 -2.63 -2.47
C PHE A 60 12.28 -2.38 -3.95
N GLN A 61 13.41 -2.85 -4.48
CA GLN A 61 13.65 -2.88 -5.92
C GLN A 61 14.28 -4.23 -6.27
N GLY A 62 13.63 -4.99 -7.15
CA GLY A 62 14.06 -6.33 -7.48
C GLY A 62 12.98 -7.14 -8.15
N SER A 63 12.94 -8.45 -7.88
CA SER A 63 11.90 -9.37 -8.30
C SER A 63 11.48 -10.23 -7.11
N ALA A 64 10.50 -11.13 -7.28
CA ALA A 64 10.11 -12.06 -6.22
C ALA A 64 11.28 -12.95 -5.71
N LEU A 65 12.34 -13.12 -6.50
CA LEU A 65 13.46 -14.02 -6.19
C LEU A 65 14.68 -13.31 -5.59
N ARG A 66 14.87 -12.01 -5.86
CA ARG A 66 16.03 -11.24 -5.38
C ARG A 66 15.76 -9.75 -5.43
N GLY A 67 16.36 -8.98 -4.53
CA GLY A 67 16.32 -7.53 -4.60
C GLY A 67 17.03 -6.84 -3.45
N SER A 68 16.99 -5.51 -3.48
CA SER A 68 17.51 -4.65 -2.42
C SER A 68 16.35 -4.01 -1.66
N HIS A 69 16.61 -3.69 -0.40
CA HIS A 69 15.65 -3.01 0.46
C HIS A 69 16.27 -1.76 1.04
N ASP A 70 15.48 -0.69 1.07
CA ASP A 70 15.81 0.51 1.81
C ASP A 70 14.80 0.81 2.91
N VAL A 71 15.22 0.65 4.17
CA VAL A 71 14.35 0.83 5.34
C VAL A 71 14.42 2.27 5.82
N PHE A 72 13.29 2.89 6.10
CA PHE A 72 13.23 4.30 6.50
C PHE A 72 12.22 4.56 7.62
N GLU A 73 12.51 5.54 8.46
CA GLU A 73 11.51 6.23 9.28
C GLU A 73 10.72 7.18 8.38
N TRP A 74 9.39 7.18 8.52
CA TRP A 74 8.50 8.09 7.80
C TRP A 74 7.97 9.17 8.75
N ARG A 75 8.07 10.43 8.32
CA ARG A 75 7.46 11.58 9.00
C ARG A 75 6.70 12.44 8.01
N ALA A 76 5.44 12.74 8.31
CA ALA A 76 4.64 13.64 7.47
C ALA A 76 5.27 15.04 7.43
N ASP A 77 5.24 15.67 6.25
CA ASP A 77 5.83 16.99 5.98
C ASP A 77 4.86 17.85 5.14
N GLY A 78 3.62 17.94 5.62
CA GLY A 78 2.47 18.53 4.93
C GLY A 78 1.47 17.46 4.46
N LYS A 79 0.45 17.90 3.71
CA LYS A 79 -0.63 17.02 3.22
C LYS A 79 -0.09 15.93 2.27
N ASP A 80 0.74 16.36 1.32
CA ASP A 80 1.16 15.57 0.16
C ASP A 80 2.68 15.36 0.11
N ALA A 81 3.32 15.30 1.28
CA ALA A 81 4.75 15.17 1.41
C ALA A 81 5.19 14.47 2.70
N ALA A 82 6.37 13.86 2.65
CA ALA A 82 7.00 13.22 3.80
C ALA A 82 8.52 13.38 3.78
N LYS A 83 9.12 13.33 4.96
CA LYS A 83 10.56 13.14 5.15
C LYS A 83 10.81 11.69 5.49
N LEU A 84 11.72 11.09 4.75
CA LEU A 84 12.19 9.73 4.94
C LEU A 84 13.60 9.78 5.51
N THR A 85 13.81 9.22 6.69
CA THR A 85 15.16 9.04 7.25
C THR A 85 15.55 7.58 7.10
N PHE A 86 16.46 7.31 6.18
CA PHE A 86 16.94 5.96 5.88
C PHE A 86 17.76 5.43 7.04
N LEU A 87 17.52 4.18 7.43
CA LEU A 87 18.13 3.61 8.63
C LEU A 87 19.59 3.18 8.39
N GLN A 88 19.95 2.87 7.15
CA GLN A 88 21.24 2.28 6.82
C GLN A 88 22.37 3.31 6.82
N ASP A 89 22.07 4.54 6.40
CA ASP A 89 23.07 5.61 6.28
C ASP A 89 22.66 6.91 7.00
N ARG A 90 21.47 6.93 7.63
CA ARG A 90 20.89 8.09 8.33
C ARG A 90 20.65 9.30 7.42
N THR A 91 20.70 9.14 6.10
CA THR A 91 20.35 10.20 5.17
C THR A 91 18.86 10.50 5.24
N THR A 92 18.51 11.78 5.07
CA THR A 92 17.12 12.21 5.03
C THR A 92 16.80 12.75 3.64
N ARG A 93 15.70 12.27 3.06
CA ARG A 93 15.18 12.71 1.77
C ARG A 93 13.74 13.17 1.95
N ARG A 94 13.34 14.24 1.28
CA ARG A 94 11.93 14.61 1.18
C ARG A 94 11.35 13.98 -0.09
N ILE A 95 10.11 13.54 0.05
CA ILE A 95 9.29 13.08 -1.06
C ILE A 95 7.99 13.87 -1.09
N ARG A 96 7.42 13.99 -2.28
CA ARG A 96 6.06 14.46 -2.51
C ARG A 96 5.27 13.35 -3.17
N PHE A 97 3.98 13.32 -2.94
CA PHE A 97 3.10 12.36 -3.58
C PHE A 97 1.85 13.03 -4.13
N GLU A 98 1.32 12.49 -5.22
CA GLU A 98 0.04 12.90 -5.77
C GLU A 98 -0.76 11.67 -6.18
N THR A 99 -2.08 11.76 -6.04
CA THR A 99 -2.99 10.70 -6.50
C THR A 99 -3.13 10.75 -8.01
N CYS A 100 -3.22 9.58 -8.64
CA CYS A 100 -3.46 9.43 -10.07
C CYS A 100 -4.64 8.51 -10.36
N LYS A 101 -5.01 8.40 -11.65
CA LYS A 101 -6.04 7.45 -12.09
C LYS A 101 -5.47 6.03 -12.03
N ALA A 102 -6.12 5.15 -11.27
CA ALA A 102 -5.77 3.73 -11.22
C ALA A 102 -6.00 3.05 -12.57
N THR A 103 -5.14 2.09 -12.90
CA THR A 103 -5.29 1.20 -14.06
C THR A 103 -6.13 -0.02 -13.70
N LEU A 104 -6.56 -0.78 -14.72
CA LEU A 104 -7.32 -2.02 -14.52
C LEU A 104 -6.57 -2.96 -13.56
N GLY A 105 -7.30 -3.56 -12.62
CA GLY A 105 -6.74 -4.44 -11.58
C GLY A 105 -6.22 -3.71 -10.34
N PHE A 106 -6.27 -2.37 -10.28
CA PHE A 106 -5.87 -1.62 -9.09
C PHE A 106 -6.98 -0.67 -8.63
N ASP A 107 -7.06 -0.46 -7.32
CA ASP A 107 -8.01 0.47 -6.70
C ASP A 107 -7.42 1.88 -6.56
N MET A 108 -6.08 1.98 -6.49
CA MET A 108 -5.38 3.21 -6.12
C MET A 108 -4.12 3.39 -6.95
N CYS A 109 -3.75 4.66 -7.14
CA CYS A 109 -2.56 5.08 -7.87
C CYS A 109 -1.94 6.28 -7.14
N LEU A 110 -0.62 6.22 -6.94
CA LEU A 110 0.20 7.30 -6.41
C LEU A 110 1.40 7.53 -7.32
N ILE A 111 1.71 8.80 -7.55
CA ILE A 111 2.99 9.22 -8.12
C ILE A 111 3.83 9.75 -6.97
N VAL A 112 5.02 9.20 -6.78
CA VAL A 112 5.99 9.61 -5.76
C VAL A 112 7.13 10.35 -6.45
N ARG A 113 7.42 11.56 -5.98
CA ARG A 113 8.50 12.43 -6.48
C ARG A 113 9.55 12.64 -5.40
N GLY A 114 10.82 12.39 -5.72
CA GLY A 114 11.95 12.71 -4.83
C GLY A 114 12.51 14.12 -5.08
N ASP A 115 13.32 14.61 -4.15
CA ASP A 115 13.97 15.93 -4.22
C ASP A 115 14.87 16.15 -5.46
N GLY A 116 15.29 15.07 -6.13
CA GLY A 116 16.11 15.11 -7.36
C GLY A 116 15.32 15.09 -8.67
N GLY A 117 13.99 15.25 -8.62
CA GLY A 117 13.12 15.20 -9.81
C GLY A 117 12.83 13.80 -10.33
N SER A 118 13.33 12.75 -9.67
CA SER A 118 12.91 11.38 -9.96
C SER A 118 11.44 11.20 -9.61
N GLU A 119 10.70 10.56 -10.52
CA GLU A 119 9.28 10.29 -10.37
C GLU A 119 9.04 8.80 -10.59
N GLN A 120 8.28 8.17 -9.69
CA GLN A 120 7.86 6.78 -9.83
C GLN A 120 6.37 6.66 -9.53
N ARG A 121 5.66 5.98 -10.43
CA ARG A 121 4.26 5.61 -10.23
C ARG A 121 4.16 4.27 -9.51
N TYR A 122 3.23 4.21 -8.57
CA TYR A 122 2.87 3.04 -7.80
C TYR A 122 1.36 2.85 -7.79
N TYR A 123 0.95 1.59 -7.62
CA TYR A 123 -0.43 1.16 -7.58
C TYR A 123 -0.68 0.29 -6.36
N SER A 124 -1.94 0.23 -5.94
CA SER A 124 -2.34 -0.65 -4.86
C SER A 124 -3.81 -1.08 -4.95
N ARG A 125 -4.15 -2.07 -4.13
CA ARG A 125 -5.49 -2.64 -3.98
C ARG A 125 -6.02 -2.38 -2.57
N LYS A 126 -7.33 -2.32 -2.40
CA LYS A 126 -7.99 -2.17 -1.09
C LYS A 126 -7.59 -3.29 -0.12
N ARG A 127 -7.46 -4.53 -0.61
CA ARG A 127 -7.06 -5.72 0.16
C ARG A 127 -5.59 -5.75 0.60
N TRP A 128 -4.76 -4.84 0.09
CA TRP A 128 -3.34 -4.71 0.43
C TRP A 128 -3.07 -3.73 1.57
N ASN A 129 -4.10 -3.40 2.36
CA ASN A 129 -3.91 -2.74 3.64
C ASN A 129 -3.19 -3.69 4.61
N VAL A 130 -2.09 -3.23 5.21
CA VAL A 130 -1.28 -4.07 6.12
C VAL A 130 -1.83 -4.10 7.56
N ARG A 131 -2.75 -3.20 7.89
CA ARG A 131 -3.54 -3.25 9.13
C ARG A 131 -4.83 -4.04 8.90
N ARG A 132 -4.72 -5.36 8.93
CA ARG A 132 -5.90 -6.25 8.88
C ARG A 132 -6.48 -6.44 10.28
N PRO A 133 -7.79 -6.18 10.50
CA PRO A 133 -8.46 -6.53 11.76
C PRO A 133 -8.23 -8.02 12.08
N GLY A 134 -7.72 -8.33 13.28
CA GLY A 134 -7.51 -9.71 13.75
C GLY A 134 -6.11 -10.29 13.50
N LYS A 135 -5.26 -9.70 12.64
CA LYS A 135 -3.84 -10.06 12.54
C LYS A 135 -2.99 -9.04 13.31
N LYS A 136 -2.43 -9.44 14.46
CA LYS A 136 -1.33 -8.70 15.10
C LYS A 136 -0.07 -8.99 14.29
N GLN A 137 0.20 -8.19 13.28
CA GLN A 137 1.48 -8.28 12.58
C GLN A 137 2.54 -7.72 13.55
N GLU A 138 3.38 -8.59 14.11
CA GLU A 138 4.58 -8.19 14.85
C GLU A 138 5.56 -7.61 13.83
N LEU A 139 5.42 -6.32 13.58
CA LEU A 139 6.17 -5.61 12.55
C LEU A 139 7.56 -5.27 13.07
N GLY A 140 8.42 -6.29 13.14
CA GLY A 140 9.84 -6.11 12.86
C GLY A 140 10.03 -5.50 11.47
N ALA A 141 11.27 -5.15 11.09
CA ALA A 141 11.57 -4.56 9.79
C ALA A 141 10.79 -5.26 8.66
N VAL A 142 9.83 -4.54 8.04
CA VAL A 142 8.89 -5.16 7.10
C VAL A 142 9.65 -5.64 5.89
N MET A 143 9.72 -6.95 5.72
CA MET A 143 10.30 -7.58 4.54
C MET A 143 9.26 -7.56 3.42
N VAL A 144 9.48 -6.71 2.40
CA VAL A 144 8.50 -6.49 1.33
C VAL A 144 8.17 -7.79 0.56
N PRO A 145 9.13 -8.66 0.20
CA PRO A 145 8.83 -9.94 -0.45
C PRO A 145 7.93 -10.86 0.38
N GLU A 146 8.15 -10.92 1.69
CA GLU A 146 7.33 -11.73 2.61
C GLU A 146 5.90 -11.21 2.63
N LEU A 147 5.73 -9.88 2.72
CA LEU A 147 4.42 -9.25 2.66
C LEU A 147 3.73 -9.49 1.30
N ILE A 148 4.47 -9.45 0.18
CA ILE A 148 3.90 -9.79 -1.14
C ILE A 148 3.40 -11.24 -1.13
N GLY A 149 4.16 -12.19 -0.56
CA GLY A 149 3.76 -13.58 -0.42
C GLY A 149 2.49 -13.75 0.41
N GLU A 150 2.44 -13.12 1.60
CA GLU A 150 1.25 -13.17 2.47
C GLU A 150 0.00 -12.60 1.76
N LEU A 151 0.15 -11.48 1.04
CA LEU A 151 -0.97 -10.86 0.34
C LEU A 151 -1.45 -11.69 -0.86
N ALA A 152 -0.57 -12.49 -1.47
CA ALA A 152 -0.89 -13.35 -2.60
C ALA A 152 -1.82 -14.51 -2.21
N GLU A 153 -1.74 -15.00 -0.96
CA GLU A 153 -2.66 -16.03 -0.43
C GLU A 153 -4.14 -15.63 -0.55
N ASP A 154 -4.44 -14.32 -0.51
CA ASP A 154 -5.79 -13.76 -0.64
C ASP A 154 -6.01 -12.99 -1.96
N ASP A 155 -5.07 -13.10 -2.91
CA ASP A 155 -5.05 -12.36 -4.17
C ASP A 155 -4.66 -13.26 -5.34
N ASP A 156 -5.63 -13.97 -5.91
CA ASP A 156 -5.45 -14.91 -7.04
C ASP A 156 -4.66 -14.31 -8.22
N GLU A 157 -4.81 -13.02 -8.50
CA GLU A 157 -4.11 -12.37 -9.61
C GLU A 157 -2.64 -12.09 -9.26
N LEU A 158 -2.36 -11.68 -8.02
CA LEU A 158 -0.99 -11.55 -7.51
C LEU A 158 -0.33 -12.93 -7.37
N GLN A 159 -1.07 -13.93 -6.87
CA GLN A 159 -0.61 -15.32 -6.77
C GLN A 159 -0.24 -15.86 -8.15
N ALA A 160 -1.14 -15.74 -9.12
CA ALA A 160 -0.89 -16.15 -10.49
C ALA A 160 0.35 -15.45 -11.06
N ALA A 161 0.51 -14.13 -10.82
CA ALA A 161 1.68 -13.37 -11.26
C ALA A 161 3.02 -13.91 -10.69
N LEU A 162 3.01 -14.44 -9.47
CA LEU A 162 4.19 -15.04 -8.83
C LEU A 162 4.47 -16.46 -9.32
N GLU A 163 3.43 -17.22 -9.67
CA GLU A 163 3.52 -18.59 -10.19
C GLU A 163 3.84 -18.65 -11.70
N LEU A 164 3.81 -17.51 -12.39
CA LEU A 164 4.10 -17.45 -13.83
C LEU A 164 5.48 -18.06 -14.14
N PRO A 165 5.57 -18.93 -15.17
CA PRO A 165 6.79 -19.63 -15.52
C PRO A 165 7.98 -18.69 -15.69
N LEU A 166 9.14 -19.16 -15.26
CA LEU A 166 10.40 -18.52 -15.59
C LEU A 166 10.63 -18.72 -17.09
N GLU A 167 10.14 -17.78 -17.92
CA GLU A 167 10.45 -17.76 -19.35
C GLU A 167 11.97 -18.01 -19.54
N PRO A 168 12.37 -19.00 -20.35
CA PRO A 168 13.77 -19.24 -20.60
C PRO A 168 14.37 -17.98 -21.25
N VAL A 169 15.47 -17.49 -20.68
CA VAL A 169 16.26 -16.44 -21.34
C VAL A 169 16.87 -17.10 -22.56
N SER A 170 16.35 -16.79 -23.75
CA SER A 170 16.99 -17.17 -25.00
C SER A 170 18.44 -16.67 -24.97
N PRO A 171 19.43 -17.53 -25.26
CA PRO A 171 20.84 -17.18 -25.18
C PRO A 171 21.24 -16.06 -26.16
#